data_AF-T1B1P4-F1
#
_entry.id   AF-T1B1P4-F1
#
_cell.length_a   1.000
_cell.length_b   1.000
_cell.length_c   1.000
_cell.angle_alpha   90.00
_cell.angle_beta   90.00
_cell.angle_gamma   90.00
#
_symmetry.space_group_name_H-M   'P 1'
#
loop_
_entity.id
_entity.type
_entity.pdbx_description
1 polymer ?
#
loop_
_entity_poly.entity_id
_entity_poly.type
_entity_poly.pdbx_seq_one_letter_code
_entity_poly.pdbx_strand_id
1 'polypeptide(L)' 'MVRSAPRSRRKASPIGNNDLWIAAHAKAAGLIVVTNNEREFRRVPGLQVRNWAMKRRTA' A
#
# COMPACT_ATOMS: atom_id res chain seq x y z
N MET A 1 -8.53 -27.43 24.61
CA MET A 1 -8.57 -26.04 25.11
C MET A 1 -7.90 -25.13 24.10
N VAL A 2 -8.67 -24.56 23.16
CA VAL A 2 -8.14 -23.70 22.09
C VAL A 2 -7.94 -22.29 22.68
N ARG A 3 -6.70 -21.90 22.95
CA ARG A 3 -6.40 -20.53 23.40
C ARG A 3 -6.39 -19.61 22.18
N SER A 4 -7.45 -18.83 22.02
CA SER A 4 -7.55 -17.70 21.11
C SER A 4 -6.32 -16.80 21.28
N ALA A 5 -5.49 -16.71 20.24
CA ALA A 5 -4.32 -15.83 20.23
C ALA A 5 -4.77 -14.36 20.36
N PRO A 6 -4.03 -13.53 21.12
CA PRO A 6 -4.42 -12.15 21.37
C PRO A 6 -4.43 -11.34 20.07
N ARG A 7 -5.54 -10.62 19.86
CA ARG A 7 -5.76 -9.67 18.76
C ARG A 7 -4.59 -8.70 18.70
N SER A 8 -3.74 -8.82 17.68
CA SER A 8 -2.50 -8.07 17.59
C SER A 8 -2.79 -6.57 17.58
N ARG A 9 -2.08 -5.85 18.45
CA ARG A 9 -2.09 -4.39 18.52
C ARG A 9 -1.86 -3.84 17.11
N ARG A 10 -2.63 -2.81 16.74
CA ARG A 10 -2.54 -2.01 15.51
C ARG A 10 -1.09 -1.65 15.17
N LYS A 11 -0.33 -2.56 14.57
CA LYS A 11 0.86 -2.24 13.79
C LYS A 11 0.33 -2.03 12.39
N ALA A 12 0.56 -0.85 11.82
CA ALA A 12 0.28 -0.63 10.41
C ALA A 12 0.91 -1.79 9.64
N SER A 13 0.11 -2.55 8.90
CA SER A 13 0.64 -3.70 8.16
C SER A 13 1.81 -3.25 7.29
N PRO A 14 2.91 -4.00 7.22
CA PRO A 14 3.97 -3.71 6.27
C PRO A 14 3.38 -3.67 4.84
N ILE A 15 4.01 -2.91 3.96
CA ILE A 15 3.70 -2.91 2.53
C ILE A 15 3.84 -4.33 1.99
N GLY A 16 2.96 -4.75 1.07
CA GLY A 16 3.07 -6.05 0.41
C GLY A 16 4.45 -6.25 -0.22
N ASN A 17 4.93 -7.50 -0.28
CA ASN A 17 6.28 -7.80 -0.77
C ASN A 17 6.54 -7.29 -2.19
N ASN A 18 5.55 -7.41 -3.09
CA ASN A 18 5.66 -6.90 -4.47
C ASN A 18 5.56 -5.37 -4.50
N ASP A 19 4.66 -4.79 -3.71
CA ASP A 19 4.46 -3.35 -3.60
C ASP A 19 5.74 -2.66 -3.09
N LEU A 20 6.53 -3.34 -2.24
CA LEU A 20 7.85 -2.87 -1.82
C LEU A 20 8.83 -2.75 -3.00
N TRP A 21 8.92 -3.76 -3.86
CA TRP A 21 9.83 -3.73 -5.02
C TRP A 21 9.40 -2.69 -6.04
N ILE A 22 8.10 -2.56 -6.29
CA ILE A 22 7.53 -1.51 -7.17
C ILE A 22 7.86 -0.12 -6.61
N ALA A 23 7.64 0.10 -5.32
CA ALA A 23 7.94 1.37 -4.65
C ALA A 23 9.43 1.71 -4.68
N ALA A 24 10.30 0.72 -4.44
CA ALA A 24 11.74 0.89 -4.49
C ALA A 24 12.21 1.30 -5.89
N HIS A 25 11.74 0.59 -6.92
CA HIS A 25 12.07 0.90 -8.31
C HIS A 25 11.59 2.28 -8.72
N ALA A 26 10.33 2.61 -8.45
CA ALA A 26 9.75 3.92 -8.79
C ALA A 26 10.49 5.07 -8.06
N LYS A 27 10.83 4.89 -6.77
CA LYS A 27 11.58 5.89 -6.02
C LYS A 27 13.00 6.08 -6.57
N ALA A 28 13.70 5.00 -6.89
CA ALA A 28 15.04 5.07 -7.46
C ALA A 28 15.06 5.77 -8.83
N ALA A 29 14.00 5.59 -9.63
CA ALA A 29 13.84 6.21 -10.94
C ALA A 29 13.15 7.59 -10.91
N GLY A 30 12.73 8.10 -9.74
CA GLY A 30 12.01 9.38 -9.63
C GLY A 30 10.62 9.39 -10.28
N LEU A 31 9.97 8.23 -10.37
CA LEU A 31 8.69 8.03 -11.04
C LEU A 31 7.48 8.18 -10.11
N ILE A 32 6.30 8.40 -10.71
CA ILE A 32 5.01 8.43 -10.03
C ILE A 32 4.36 7.04 -10.12
N VAL A 33 4.01 6.45 -8.98
CA VAL A 33 3.22 5.20 -8.95
C VAL A 33 1.75 5.54 -9.12
N VAL A 34 1.13 5.04 -10.20
CA VAL A 34 -0.32 5.08 -10.39
C VAL A 34 -0.92 3.77 -9.88
N THR A 35 -1.79 3.84 -8.87
CA THR A 35 -2.35 2.63 -8.22
C THR A 35 -3.73 2.89 -7.62
N ASN A 36 -4.57 1.85 -7.52
CA ASN A 36 -5.79 1.92 -6.72
C ASN A 36 -5.53 1.70 -5.21
N ASN A 37 -4.37 1.13 -4.86
CA ASN A 37 -3.98 0.80 -3.48
C ASN A 37 -3.09 1.89 -2.86
N GLU A 38 -3.46 3.17 -3.00
CA GLU A 38 -2.61 4.28 -2.57
C GLU A 38 -2.23 4.22 -1.09
N ARG A 39 -3.07 3.60 -0.25
CA ARG A 39 -2.86 3.50 1.19
C ARG A 39 -1.56 2.80 1.54
N GLU A 40 -1.14 1.80 0.77
CA GLU A 40 0.12 1.09 1.01
C GLU A 40 1.30 1.91 0.52
N PHE A 41 1.25 2.40 -0.72
CA PHE A 41 2.36 3.15 -1.33
C PHE A 41 2.63 4.50 -0.65
N ARG A 42 1.61 5.17 -0.11
CA ARG A 42 1.78 6.41 0.68
C ARG A 42 2.57 6.21 1.98
N ARG A 43 2.83 4.98 2.42
CA ARG A 43 3.69 4.69 3.58
C ARG A 43 5.18 4.83 3.24
N VAL A 44 5.55 4.88 1.96
CA VAL A 44 6.94 5.00 1.51
C VAL A 44 7.33 6.47 1.44
N PRO A 45 8.21 6.97 2.33
CA PRO A 45 8.55 8.40 2.36
C PRO A 45 9.22 8.85 1.07
N GLY A 46 8.73 9.96 0.51
CA GLY A 46 9.25 10.57 -0.72
C GLY A 46 8.79 9.90 -2.03
N LEU A 47 7.92 8.88 -1.97
CA LEU A 47 7.34 8.29 -3.17
C LEU A 47 6.13 9.11 -3.66
N GLN A 48 6.13 9.46 -4.95
CA GLN A 48 4.98 10.14 -5.56
C GLN A 48 3.93 9.10 -5.97
N VAL A 49 2.66 9.31 -5.58
CA VAL A 49 1.57 8.36 -5.80
C VAL A 49 0.34 9.10 -6.37
N ARG A 50 -0.34 8.48 -7.35
CA ARG A 50 -1.61 8.95 -7.92
C ARG A 50 -2.61 7.79 -8.03
N ASN A 51 -3.90 8.10 -7.98
CA ASN A 51 -4.98 7.14 -8.22
C ASN A 51 -5.90 7.65 -9.31
N TRP A 52 -6.07 6.82 -10.34
CA TRP A 52 -6.93 7.09 -11.49
C TRP A 52 -8.18 6.21 -11.50
N ALA A 53 -8.35 5.34 -10.51
CA ALA A 53 -9.52 4.48 -10.42
C ALA A 53 -10.77 5.33 -10.17
N MET A 54 -11.64 5.39 -11.17
CA MET A 54 -12.97 5.95 -11.00
C MET A 54 -13.81 4.99 -10.16
N LYS A 55 -14.52 5.52 -9.15
CA LYS A 55 -15.49 4.72 -8.40
C LYS A 55 -16.63 4.36 -9.33
N ARG A 56 -16.82 3.06 -9.62
CA ARG A 56 -18.04 2.61 -10.29
C ARG A 56 -19.19 2.76 -9.30
N ARG A 57 -20.20 3.56 -9.66
CA ARG A 57 -21.47 3.61 -8.93
C ARG A 57 -22.22 2.32 -9.29
N THR A 58 -22.40 1.44 -8.32
CA THR A 58 -23.37 0.35 -8.44
C THR A 58 -24.76 0.96 -8.36
N ALA A 59 -25.57 0.72 -9.39
CA ALA A 59 -27.00 1.02 -9.39
C ALA A 59 -27.74 0.13 -8.38
#